data_AF-A0A100IS73-F1
#
_entry.id   AF-A0A100IS73-F1
#
_cell.length_a   1.000
_cell.length_b   1.000
_cell.length_c   1.000
_cell.angle_alpha   90.00
_cell.angle_beta   90.00
_cell.angle_gamma   90.00
#
_symmetry.space_group_name_H-M   'P 1'
#
loop_
_entity.id
_entity.type
_entity.pdbx_description
1 polymer ?
#
loop_
_entity_poly.entity_id
_entity_poly.type
_entity_poly.pdbx_seq_one_letter_code
_entity_poly.pdbx_strand_id
1 'polypeptide(L)'
;MLGPKEIVLWVALSLLVSNVVALDVTELFNLPASGNAYGDCSSHQARLTNYASDFSTLATQMNNALPGSSLLRGLVIKFDGNGVLLWESQMAWNVVTDHIQRLQDVITNNGVYPAWTSPANLFCGDFGEPLSWDFYMFDSAGDYIDPPTTAQNMYGDWASYIGGAQVPYWVPSLNEYYLISPTTFTADAMCSDTSGLEGLNSFGNSPSLTSMKYEGLNYPVFRKALSDFVLICPNVLEDNTASDTSAGNTLLSDIGVLPVTADLIDRAQLSFIKPRSTVMLHEILHMVTRWDQSGNAVISGQNQIVDHSCLMMDCLSLALDPYALGTGVAQFAYQNTENYFHFAFAWWYYNSKTVGTATPATFYAGFLQKWDHT
;
A
#
# COMPACT_ATOMS: atom_id res chain seq x y z
N MET A 1 28.68 6.82 -29.98
CA MET A 1 27.93 5.83 -30.78
C MET A 1 27.92 4.56 -29.97
N LEU A 2 26.77 4.15 -29.44
CA LEU A 2 26.62 2.91 -28.68
C LEU A 2 26.80 1.72 -29.65
N GLY A 3 27.50 0.68 -29.21
CA GLY A 3 27.78 -0.49 -30.02
C GLY A 3 26.54 -1.39 -30.18
N PRO A 4 26.60 -2.37 -31.10
CA PRO A 4 25.48 -3.29 -31.36
C PRO A 4 25.06 -4.12 -30.13
N LYS A 5 25.97 -4.34 -29.17
CA LYS A 5 25.68 -5.07 -27.93
C LYS A 5 24.88 -4.25 -26.94
N GLU A 6 25.17 -2.96 -26.77
CA GLU A 6 24.36 -2.09 -25.91
C GLU A 6 22.95 -1.91 -26.49
N ILE A 7 22.81 -1.77 -27.81
CA ILE A 7 21.50 -1.65 -28.48
C ILE A 7 20.63 -2.90 -28.25
N VAL A 8 21.20 -4.10 -28.32
CA VAL A 8 20.47 -5.36 -28.06
C VAL A 8 20.08 -5.48 -26.59
N LEU A 9 20.91 -5.03 -25.65
CA LEU A 9 20.59 -5.02 -24.23
C LEU A 9 19.45 -4.05 -23.92
N TRP A 10 19.48 -2.84 -24.51
CA TRP A 10 18.41 -1.85 -24.38
C TRP A 10 17.11 -2.31 -25.03
N VAL A 11 17.16 -2.94 -26.21
CA VAL A 11 15.97 -3.53 -26.86
C VAL A 11 15.40 -4.66 -26.02
N ALA A 12 16.24 -5.54 -25.45
CA ALA A 12 15.81 -6.60 -24.55
C ALA A 12 15.23 -6.07 -23.23
N LEU A 13 15.82 -5.02 -22.64
CA LEU A 13 15.30 -4.32 -21.46
C LEU A 13 13.96 -3.63 -21.79
N SER A 14 13.83 -2.94 -22.93
CA SER A 14 12.56 -2.36 -23.35
C SER A 14 11.49 -3.40 -23.67
N LEU A 15 11.88 -4.59 -24.17
CA LEU A 15 10.98 -5.73 -24.39
C LEU A 15 10.55 -6.40 -23.07
N LEU A 16 11.42 -6.43 -22.06
CA LEU A 16 11.11 -6.86 -20.69
C LEU A 16 10.22 -5.84 -19.96
N VAL A 17 10.41 -4.55 -20.21
CA VAL A 17 9.57 -3.44 -19.70
C VAL A 17 8.17 -3.47 -20.31
N SER A 18 7.99 -4.03 -21.52
CA SER A 18 6.68 -4.15 -22.17
C SER A 18 5.84 -5.38 -21.79
N ASN A 19 6.33 -6.28 -20.92
CA ASN A 19 5.53 -7.38 -20.38
C ASN A 19 4.77 -6.96 -19.10
N VAL A 20 4.15 -5.78 -19.11
CA VAL A 20 3.21 -5.41 -18.06
C VAL A 20 1.92 -6.16 -18.33
N VAL A 21 1.53 -7.03 -17.40
CA VAL A 21 0.20 -7.64 -17.43
C VAL A 21 -0.78 -6.54 -17.03
N ALA A 22 -1.64 -6.12 -17.96
CA ALA A 22 -2.79 -5.29 -17.61
C ALA A 22 -3.72 -6.16 -16.77
N LEU A 23 -3.66 -6.00 -15.45
CA LEU A 23 -4.48 -6.77 -14.51
C LEU A 23 -5.83 -6.07 -14.37
N ASP A 24 -6.90 -6.84 -14.51
CA ASP A 24 -8.22 -6.36 -14.08
C ASP A 24 -8.23 -6.26 -12.55
N VAL A 25 -8.88 -5.23 -12.00
CA VAL A 25 -8.97 -5.09 -10.54
C VAL A 25 -9.61 -6.32 -9.88
N THR A 26 -10.53 -6.99 -10.57
CA THR A 26 -11.21 -8.22 -10.11
C THR A 26 -10.31 -9.46 -10.14
N GLU A 27 -9.16 -9.40 -10.83
CA GLU A 27 -8.14 -10.45 -10.75
C GLU A 27 -7.30 -10.32 -9.47
N LEU A 28 -7.26 -9.14 -8.86
CA LEU A 28 -6.48 -8.89 -7.64
C LEU A 28 -7.32 -8.84 -6.38
N PHE A 29 -8.59 -8.44 -6.50
CA PHE A 29 -9.45 -8.16 -5.37
C PHE A 29 -10.86 -8.72 -5.55
N ASN A 30 -11.45 -9.12 -4.43
CA ASN A 30 -12.89 -9.28 -4.31
C ASN A 30 -13.53 -7.89 -4.20
N LEU A 31 -14.53 -7.61 -5.04
CA LEU A 31 -15.30 -6.37 -4.96
C LEU A 31 -16.64 -6.63 -4.28
N PRO A 32 -17.12 -5.71 -3.43
CA PRO A 32 -18.50 -5.72 -2.95
C PRO A 32 -19.49 -5.77 -4.11
N ALA A 33 -20.64 -6.42 -3.90
CA ALA A 33 -21.72 -6.41 -4.88
C ALA A 33 -22.16 -4.98 -5.20
N SER A 34 -22.45 -4.70 -6.48
CA SER A 34 -22.94 -3.40 -6.94
C SER A 34 -24.27 -3.03 -6.29
N GLY A 35 -24.47 -1.76 -5.95
CA GLY A 35 -25.69 -1.25 -5.34
C GLY A 35 -25.70 -1.36 -3.81
N ASN A 36 -24.58 -1.76 -3.20
CA ASN A 36 -24.39 -1.63 -1.77
C ASN A 36 -24.24 -0.16 -1.40
N ALA A 37 -24.83 0.25 -0.27
CA ALA A 37 -24.69 1.61 0.23
C ALA A 37 -23.25 1.94 0.69
N TYR A 38 -22.45 0.90 0.99
CA TYR A 38 -21.12 1.01 1.57
C TYR A 38 -20.05 0.34 0.72
N GLY A 39 -18.93 1.03 0.55
CA GLY A 39 -17.72 0.55 -0.12
C GLY A 39 -17.89 0.13 -1.58
N ASP A 40 -19.01 0.46 -2.24
CA ASP A 40 -19.29 0.07 -3.63
C ASP A 40 -18.29 0.71 -4.60
N CYS A 41 -17.61 -0.15 -5.37
CA CYS A 41 -16.61 0.23 -6.36
C CYS A 41 -17.14 0.29 -7.79
N SER A 42 -18.42 0.00 -8.03
CA SER A 42 -19.00 -0.18 -9.38
C SER A 42 -18.86 1.05 -10.27
N SER A 43 -19.01 2.27 -9.72
CA SER A 43 -18.78 3.54 -10.43
C SER A 43 -17.32 3.80 -10.79
N HIS A 44 -16.38 3.11 -10.14
CA HIS A 44 -14.93 3.35 -10.26
C HIS A 44 -14.17 2.20 -10.90
N GLN A 45 -14.82 1.12 -11.34
CA GLN A 45 -14.14 -0.11 -11.80
C GLN A 45 -13.08 0.16 -12.89
N ALA A 46 -13.39 1.00 -13.88
CA ALA A 46 -12.43 1.35 -14.93
C ALA A 46 -11.22 2.12 -14.37
N ARG A 47 -11.44 3.03 -13.41
CA ARG A 47 -10.37 3.77 -12.73
C ARG A 47 -9.48 2.82 -11.92
N LEU A 48 -10.10 1.91 -11.16
CA LEU A 48 -9.39 0.94 -10.33
C LEU A 48 -8.60 -0.07 -11.16
N THR A 49 -9.11 -0.45 -12.33
CA THR A 49 -8.37 -1.29 -13.28
C THR A 49 -7.11 -0.60 -13.77
N ASN A 50 -7.17 0.71 -14.05
CA ASN A 50 -5.96 1.48 -14.36
C ASN A 50 -5.02 1.57 -13.15
N TYR A 51 -5.55 1.67 -11.93
CA TYR A 51 -4.72 1.67 -10.71
C TYR A 51 -4.05 0.32 -10.48
N ALA A 52 -4.74 -0.79 -10.73
CA ALA A 52 -4.20 -2.14 -10.68
C ALA A 52 -3.09 -2.34 -11.72
N SER A 53 -3.27 -1.80 -12.93
CA SER A 53 -2.25 -1.78 -13.98
C SER A 53 -1.02 -0.97 -13.57
N ASP A 54 -1.20 0.21 -12.98
CA ASP A 54 -0.10 1.06 -12.49
C ASP A 54 0.63 0.41 -11.31
N PHE A 55 -0.11 -0.20 -10.37
CA PHE A 55 0.43 -1.02 -9.28
C PHE A 55 1.31 -2.15 -9.84
N SER A 56 0.78 -2.95 -10.77
CA SER A 56 1.51 -4.07 -11.39
C SER A 56 2.78 -3.58 -12.08
N THR A 57 2.66 -2.48 -12.84
CA THR A 57 3.78 -1.81 -13.50
C THR A 57 4.88 -1.48 -12.50
N LEU A 58 4.56 -0.74 -11.43
CA LEU A 58 5.55 -0.29 -10.45
C LEU A 58 6.17 -1.45 -9.68
N ALA A 59 5.36 -2.44 -9.28
CA ALA A 59 5.84 -3.64 -8.59
C ALA A 59 6.82 -4.44 -9.46
N THR A 60 6.48 -4.69 -10.73
CA THR A 60 7.37 -5.35 -11.68
C THR A 60 8.64 -4.54 -11.93
N GLN A 61 8.54 -3.21 -12.00
CA GLN A 61 9.70 -2.33 -12.12
C GLN A 61 10.63 -2.43 -10.91
N MET A 62 10.11 -2.54 -9.68
CA MET A 62 10.93 -2.82 -8.50
C MET A 62 11.69 -4.15 -8.61
N ASN A 63 11.00 -5.21 -9.03
CA ASN A 63 11.62 -6.52 -9.22
C ASN A 63 12.74 -6.48 -10.27
N ASN A 64 12.51 -5.78 -11.38
CA ASN A 64 13.51 -5.59 -12.44
C ASN A 64 14.71 -4.75 -12.01
N ALA A 65 14.58 -3.92 -10.97
CA ALA A 65 15.63 -3.06 -10.45
C ALA A 65 16.56 -3.74 -9.42
N LEU A 66 16.14 -4.89 -8.87
CA LEU A 66 16.93 -5.66 -7.91
C LEU A 66 18.38 -6.00 -8.35
N PRO A 67 18.71 -6.34 -9.62
CA PRO A 67 20.06 -6.75 -10.00
C PRO A 67 21.13 -5.63 -10.02
N GLY A 68 21.13 -4.72 -9.03
CA GLY A 68 22.22 -3.78 -8.76
C GLY A 68 21.93 -2.32 -9.12
N SER A 69 20.66 -1.90 -9.16
CA SER A 69 20.32 -0.48 -9.40
C SER A 69 20.89 0.43 -8.31
N SER A 70 21.55 1.52 -8.69
CA SER A 70 22.04 2.54 -7.75
C SER A 70 20.90 3.27 -7.02
N LEU A 71 19.67 3.19 -7.52
CA LEU A 71 18.47 3.74 -6.88
C LEU A 71 18.08 2.97 -5.60
N LEU A 72 18.57 1.73 -5.41
CA LEU A 72 18.36 0.95 -4.18
C LEU A 72 18.99 1.62 -2.94
N ARG A 73 19.86 2.63 -3.12
CA ARG A 73 20.36 3.48 -2.04
C ARG A 73 19.25 4.21 -1.28
N GLY A 74 18.13 4.51 -1.94
CA GLY A 74 16.93 5.07 -1.30
C GLY A 74 16.28 4.13 -0.26
N LEU A 75 16.65 2.85 -0.27
CA LEU A 75 16.26 1.82 0.69
C LEU A 75 17.43 1.39 1.58
N VAL A 76 18.50 2.19 1.67
CA VAL A 76 19.73 1.92 2.46
C VAL A 76 20.53 0.70 1.96
N ILE A 77 20.25 0.24 0.73
CA ILE A 77 21.01 -0.84 0.10
C ILE A 77 22.20 -0.24 -0.63
N LYS A 78 23.40 -0.68 -0.27
CA LYS A 78 24.67 -0.21 -0.82
C LYS A 78 25.43 -1.36 -1.44
N PHE A 79 26.00 -1.11 -2.61
CA PHE A 79 26.93 -1.99 -3.30
C PHE A 79 28.31 -1.31 -3.35
N ASP A 80 29.37 -2.10 -3.39
CA ASP A 80 30.73 -1.62 -3.66
C ASP A 80 30.88 -1.18 -5.13
N GLY A 81 32.07 -0.67 -5.48
CA GLY A 81 32.37 -0.24 -6.86
C GLY A 81 32.37 -1.37 -7.90
N ASN A 82 32.29 -2.64 -7.47
CA ASN A 82 32.20 -3.82 -8.32
C ASN A 82 30.78 -4.40 -8.38
N GLY A 83 29.79 -3.75 -7.75
CA GLY A 83 28.41 -4.24 -7.68
C GLY A 83 28.17 -5.34 -6.64
N VAL A 84 29.10 -5.54 -5.70
CA VAL A 84 28.94 -6.51 -4.60
C VAL A 84 28.20 -5.86 -3.44
N LEU A 85 27.17 -6.52 -2.92
CA LEU A 85 26.40 -6.03 -1.77
C LEU A 85 27.31 -5.82 -0.56
N LEU A 86 27.25 -4.63 0.06
CA LEU A 86 27.99 -4.35 1.28
C LEU A 86 27.37 -5.10 2.46
N TRP A 87 28.20 -5.59 3.39
CA TRP A 87 27.76 -6.42 4.51
C TRP A 87 26.75 -5.70 5.40
N GLU A 88 26.89 -4.38 5.59
CA GLU A 88 25.96 -3.57 6.37
C GLU A 88 24.56 -3.47 5.74
N SER A 89 24.43 -3.76 4.44
CA SER A 89 23.17 -3.73 3.71
C SER A 89 22.49 -5.10 3.61
N GLN A 90 23.10 -6.18 4.13
CA GLN A 90 22.57 -7.54 3.96
C GLN A 90 21.16 -7.72 4.55
N MET A 91 20.89 -7.16 5.71
CA MET A 91 19.57 -7.23 6.34
C MET A 91 18.53 -6.47 5.50
N ALA A 92 18.80 -5.20 5.19
CA ALA A 92 17.93 -4.37 4.36
C ALA A 92 17.67 -5.03 3.00
N TRP A 93 18.71 -5.60 2.38
CA TRP A 93 18.60 -6.34 1.13
C TRP A 93 17.63 -7.52 1.25
N ASN A 94 17.82 -8.39 2.25
CA ASN A 94 16.95 -9.56 2.44
C ASN A 94 15.47 -9.13 2.62
N VAL A 95 15.24 -8.11 3.44
CA VAL A 95 13.89 -7.58 3.72
C VAL A 95 13.26 -7.00 2.46
N VAL A 96 13.98 -6.13 1.74
CA VAL A 96 13.49 -5.51 0.49
C VAL A 96 13.22 -6.57 -0.58
N THR A 97 14.09 -7.57 -0.74
CA THR A 97 13.87 -8.66 -1.70
C THR A 97 12.65 -9.51 -1.35
N ASP A 98 12.42 -9.78 -0.06
CA ASP A 98 11.24 -10.52 0.40
C ASP A 98 9.96 -9.72 0.14
N HIS A 99 9.94 -8.42 0.46
CA HIS A 99 8.80 -7.55 0.20
C HIS A 99 8.47 -7.47 -1.29
N ILE A 100 9.47 -7.25 -2.14
CA ILE A 100 9.29 -7.18 -3.59
C ILE A 100 8.79 -8.52 -4.13
N GLN A 101 9.32 -9.64 -3.64
CA GLN A 101 8.84 -10.96 -4.03
C GLN A 101 7.37 -11.17 -3.64
N ARG A 102 6.95 -10.79 -2.43
CA ARG A 102 5.54 -10.88 -2.02
C ARG A 102 4.61 -10.05 -2.90
N LEU A 103 5.03 -8.86 -3.34
CA LEU A 103 4.27 -8.08 -4.32
C LEU A 103 4.17 -8.78 -5.67
N GLN A 104 5.26 -9.43 -6.13
CA GLN A 104 5.20 -10.22 -7.36
C GLN A 104 4.29 -11.44 -7.21
N ASP A 105 4.25 -12.06 -6.04
CA ASP A 105 3.36 -13.18 -5.75
C ASP A 105 1.88 -12.76 -5.86
N VAL A 106 1.52 -11.57 -5.36
CA VAL A 106 0.16 -11.02 -5.53
C VAL A 106 -0.22 -10.91 -7.01
N ILE A 107 0.70 -10.41 -7.84
CA ILE A 107 0.46 -10.25 -9.29
C ILE A 107 0.36 -11.61 -9.98
N THR A 108 1.29 -12.52 -9.69
CA THR A 108 1.41 -13.79 -10.41
C THR A 108 0.38 -14.84 -9.99
N ASN A 109 -0.18 -14.70 -8.77
CA ASN A 109 -1.17 -15.61 -8.23
C ASN A 109 -2.56 -14.97 -8.13
N ASN A 110 -2.88 -13.96 -8.95
CA ASN A 110 -4.21 -13.34 -9.02
C ASN A 110 -4.73 -12.90 -7.64
N GLY A 111 -3.99 -12.02 -6.98
CA GLY A 111 -4.35 -11.49 -5.66
C GLY A 111 -4.03 -12.43 -4.49
N VAL A 112 -3.66 -13.69 -4.74
CA VAL A 112 -3.35 -14.65 -3.69
C VAL A 112 -1.90 -14.50 -3.23
N TYR A 113 -1.68 -14.50 -1.92
CA TYR A 113 -0.34 -14.47 -1.33
C TYR A 113 -0.20 -15.52 -0.21
N PRO A 114 1.04 -15.91 0.17
CA PRO A 114 1.30 -17.13 0.95
C PRO A 114 0.66 -17.20 2.34
N ALA A 115 0.12 -16.09 2.83
CA ALA A 115 -0.42 -16.00 4.17
C ALA A 115 -1.77 -16.72 4.30
N TRP A 116 -2.74 -16.40 3.44
CA TRP A 116 -4.11 -16.96 3.45
C TRP A 116 -4.63 -16.94 2.01
N THR A 117 -5.21 -18.05 1.57
CA THR A 117 -5.42 -18.39 0.15
C THR A 117 -6.66 -17.74 -0.48
N SER A 118 -6.78 -16.42 -0.42
CA SER A 118 -7.84 -15.68 -1.12
C SER A 118 -7.43 -14.25 -1.45
N PRO A 119 -7.89 -13.68 -2.57
CA PRO A 119 -7.77 -12.24 -2.83
C PRO A 119 -8.37 -11.40 -1.69
N ALA A 120 -7.76 -10.26 -1.39
CA ALA A 120 -8.29 -9.29 -0.44
C ALA A 120 -9.58 -8.63 -0.98
N ASN A 121 -10.39 -8.05 -0.10
CA ASN A 121 -11.51 -7.19 -0.51
C ASN A 121 -11.02 -5.78 -0.87
N LEU A 122 -11.62 -5.14 -1.87
CA LEU A 122 -11.37 -3.73 -2.20
C LEU A 122 -12.64 -2.90 -2.04
N PHE A 123 -12.56 -1.86 -1.22
CA PHE A 123 -13.64 -0.91 -0.94
C PHE A 123 -13.32 0.47 -1.50
N CYS A 124 -14.34 1.18 -2.01
CA CYS A 124 -14.19 2.50 -2.64
C CYS A 124 -14.87 3.60 -1.80
N GLY A 125 -14.46 3.70 -0.54
CA GLY A 125 -15.09 4.55 0.47
C GLY A 125 -15.41 3.75 1.72
N ASP A 126 -16.13 4.39 2.64
CA ASP A 126 -16.53 3.78 3.91
C ASP A 126 -17.25 2.45 3.66
N PHE A 127 -16.70 1.36 4.22
CA PHE A 127 -17.20 0.00 3.97
C PHE A 127 -18.30 -0.43 4.93
N GLY A 128 -18.70 0.45 5.86
CA GLY A 128 -19.66 0.14 6.88
C GLY A 128 -20.06 1.34 7.72
N GLU A 129 -21.04 1.11 8.60
CA GLU A 129 -21.48 2.10 9.58
C GLU A 129 -20.85 1.83 10.94
N PRO A 130 -20.49 2.88 11.69
CA PRO A 130 -20.18 2.71 13.11
C PRO A 130 -21.39 2.15 13.84
N LEU A 131 -21.17 1.14 14.67
CA LEU A 131 -22.21 0.65 15.56
C LEU A 131 -21.97 1.16 16.97
N SER A 132 -23.05 1.66 17.58
CA SER A 132 -23.14 1.60 19.04
C SER A 132 -23.72 0.23 19.38
N TRP A 133 -22.91 -0.58 20.06
CA TRP A 133 -23.34 -1.86 20.65
C TRP A 133 -24.50 -1.71 21.64
N ASP A 134 -24.88 -0.48 21.98
CA ASP A 134 -25.94 -0.19 22.94
C ASP A 134 -27.35 -0.45 22.38
N PHE A 135 -27.51 -0.56 21.06
CA PHE A 135 -28.83 -0.55 20.42
C PHE A 135 -29.15 -1.76 19.55
N TYR A 136 -28.17 -2.36 18.86
CA TYR A 136 -28.44 -3.47 17.96
C TYR A 136 -27.21 -4.31 17.61
N MET A 137 -27.46 -5.57 17.26
CA MET A 137 -26.47 -6.52 16.74
C MET A 137 -27.03 -7.25 15.50
N PHE A 138 -26.12 -7.70 14.66
CA PHE A 138 -26.37 -8.57 13.51
C PHE A 138 -25.75 -9.96 13.72
N ASP A 139 -26.46 -11.00 13.28
CA ASP A 139 -25.98 -12.37 13.26
C ASP A 139 -25.20 -12.71 11.97
N SER A 140 -24.81 -13.98 11.79
CA SER A 140 -24.08 -14.44 10.60
C SER A 140 -24.84 -14.34 9.28
N ALA A 141 -26.16 -14.22 9.32
CA ALA A 141 -26.99 -14.00 8.14
C ALA A 141 -27.15 -12.50 7.83
N GLY A 142 -26.68 -11.62 8.72
CA GLY A 142 -26.91 -10.18 8.66
C GLY A 142 -28.26 -9.77 9.25
N ASP A 143 -28.96 -10.69 9.95
CA ASP A 143 -30.26 -10.41 10.55
C ASP A 143 -30.09 -9.71 11.90
N TYR A 144 -30.97 -8.73 12.17
CA TYR A 144 -31.01 -8.04 13.45
C TYR A 144 -31.35 -9.02 14.57
N ILE A 145 -30.57 -8.93 15.65
CA ILE A 145 -30.80 -9.64 16.89
C ILE A 145 -30.81 -8.66 18.06
N ASP A 146 -31.81 -8.80 18.94
CA ASP A 146 -31.87 -8.05 20.18
C ASP A 146 -30.67 -8.44 21.06
N PRO A 147 -29.90 -7.47 21.59
CA PRO A 147 -28.80 -7.78 22.48
C PRO A 147 -29.33 -8.46 23.75
N PRO A 148 -28.69 -9.54 24.22
CA PRO A 148 -29.20 -10.35 25.33
C PRO A 148 -29.13 -9.67 26.71
N THR A 149 -28.45 -8.55 26.83
CA THR A 149 -28.21 -7.79 28.07
C THR A 149 -28.02 -6.31 27.74
N THR A 150 -27.92 -5.46 28.75
CA THR A 150 -27.63 -4.04 28.56
C THR A 150 -26.26 -3.86 27.89
N ALA A 151 -26.27 -3.33 26.68
CA ALA A 151 -25.31 -2.35 26.13
C ALA A 151 -23.93 -2.28 26.83
N GLN A 152 -23.89 -1.68 28.01
CA GLN A 152 -22.70 -1.38 28.79
C GLN A 152 -21.93 -2.62 29.28
N ASN A 153 -22.63 -3.71 29.59
CA ASN A 153 -22.01 -4.97 30.00
C ASN A 153 -21.39 -5.68 28.80
N MET A 154 -22.05 -5.62 27.65
CA MET A 154 -21.54 -6.18 26.40
C MET A 154 -20.29 -5.42 25.96
N TYR A 155 -20.36 -4.09 25.86
CA TYR A 155 -19.20 -3.29 25.49
C TYR A 155 -18.01 -3.46 26.44
N GLY A 156 -18.25 -3.56 27.75
CA GLY A 156 -17.20 -3.83 28.74
C GLY A 156 -16.49 -5.16 28.53
N ASP A 157 -17.25 -6.23 28.31
CA ASP A 157 -16.70 -7.57 28.05
C ASP A 157 -15.97 -7.62 26.69
N TRP A 158 -16.52 -6.98 25.67
CA TRP A 158 -15.88 -6.81 24.36
C TRP A 158 -14.57 -6.04 24.43
N ALA A 159 -14.58 -4.84 25.04
CA ALA A 159 -13.41 -4.01 25.23
C ALA A 159 -12.31 -4.74 26.03
N SER A 160 -12.71 -5.56 27.01
CA SER A 160 -11.79 -6.40 27.79
C SER A 160 -11.17 -7.52 26.95
N TYR A 161 -11.92 -8.09 26.00
CA TYR A 161 -11.44 -9.13 25.09
C TYR A 161 -10.51 -8.57 24.01
N ILE A 162 -10.83 -7.40 23.44
CA ILE A 162 -10.09 -6.78 22.33
C ILE A 162 -8.97 -5.84 22.80
N GLY A 163 -8.82 -5.65 24.12
CA GLY A 163 -7.70 -4.94 24.72
C GLY A 163 -7.78 -3.40 24.66
N GLY A 164 -8.97 -2.81 24.56
CA GLY A 164 -9.14 -1.35 24.55
C GLY A 164 -10.50 -0.88 24.06
N ALA A 165 -10.71 0.44 24.04
CA ALA A 165 -11.84 1.06 23.36
C ALA A 165 -11.61 0.90 21.85
N GLN A 166 -12.40 0.09 21.16
CA GLN A 166 -12.44 0.01 19.70
C GLN A 166 -13.89 0.24 19.25
N VAL A 167 -14.08 1.02 18.20
CA VAL A 167 -15.39 1.30 17.59
C VAL A 167 -15.69 0.18 16.60
N PRO A 168 -16.81 -0.54 16.75
CA PRO A 168 -17.22 -1.51 15.77
C PRO A 168 -17.79 -0.86 14.52
N TYR A 169 -17.55 -1.51 13.40
CA TYR A 169 -18.15 -1.20 12.11
C TYR A 169 -18.78 -2.47 11.59
N TRP A 170 -20.05 -2.40 11.18
CA TRP A 170 -20.67 -3.50 10.44
C TRP A 170 -20.40 -3.33 8.96
N VAL A 171 -19.89 -4.38 8.31
CA VAL A 171 -19.59 -4.43 6.88
C VAL A 171 -20.67 -5.26 6.19
N PRO A 172 -21.75 -4.64 5.66
CA PRO A 172 -22.92 -5.38 5.21
C PRO A 172 -22.63 -6.30 4.02
N SER A 173 -21.70 -5.89 3.15
CA SER A 173 -21.32 -6.64 1.96
C SER A 173 -20.60 -7.96 2.28
N LEU A 174 -20.01 -8.08 3.47
CA LEU A 174 -19.31 -9.28 3.92
C LEU A 174 -20.06 -10.04 5.01
N ASN A 175 -21.09 -9.43 5.62
CA ASN A 175 -21.70 -9.87 6.88
C ASN A 175 -20.66 -10.04 8.00
N GLU A 176 -19.77 -9.05 8.17
CA GLU A 176 -18.66 -9.09 9.12
C GLU A 176 -18.57 -7.81 9.98
N TYR A 177 -17.99 -7.94 11.17
CA TYR A 177 -17.64 -6.80 12.03
C TYR A 177 -16.16 -6.44 11.92
N TYR A 178 -15.89 -5.17 11.70
CA TYR A 178 -14.57 -4.58 11.81
C TYR A 178 -14.45 -3.74 13.08
N LEU A 179 -13.25 -3.67 13.67
CA LEU A 179 -13.03 -2.92 14.91
C LEU A 179 -11.92 -1.90 14.67
N ILE A 180 -12.27 -0.64 14.84
CA ILE A 180 -11.38 0.50 14.58
C ILE A 180 -10.95 1.09 15.90
N SER A 181 -9.65 1.36 16.07
CA SER A 181 -9.21 2.13 17.24
C SER A 181 -9.73 3.58 17.14
N PRO A 182 -10.46 4.11 18.15
CA PRO A 182 -10.97 5.47 18.19
C PRO A 182 -9.86 6.51 18.28
N THR A 183 -8.62 6.09 18.56
CA THR A 183 -7.45 6.97 18.48
C THR A 183 -7.11 7.36 17.04
N THR A 184 -7.61 6.61 16.07
CA THR A 184 -7.23 6.72 14.67
C THR A 184 -8.34 7.34 13.82
N PHE A 185 -9.61 7.20 14.20
CA PHE A 185 -10.74 7.72 13.44
C PHE A 185 -11.86 8.22 14.37
N THR A 186 -12.50 9.33 13.98
CA THR A 186 -13.82 9.69 14.49
C THR A 186 -14.83 8.65 14.02
N ALA A 187 -15.81 8.34 14.85
CA ALA A 187 -16.74 7.24 14.59
C ALA A 187 -17.56 7.44 13.30
N ASP A 188 -17.69 8.65 12.78
CA ASP A 188 -18.75 8.97 11.82
C ASP A 188 -18.35 8.77 10.34
N ALA A 189 -17.06 8.73 9.98
CA ALA A 189 -16.59 8.35 8.64
C ALA A 189 -15.07 8.13 8.55
N MET A 190 -14.62 7.19 7.73
CA MET A 190 -13.19 6.93 7.53
C MET A 190 -12.62 7.84 6.44
N CYS A 191 -13.30 7.89 5.30
CA CYS A 191 -12.88 8.65 4.11
C CYS A 191 -13.38 10.10 4.06
N SER A 192 -14.42 10.47 4.83
CA SER A 192 -15.01 11.82 4.75
C SER A 192 -14.63 12.77 5.90
N ASP A 193 -14.24 12.25 7.07
CA ASP A 193 -13.81 13.08 8.21
C ASP A 193 -12.33 13.46 8.18
N THR A 194 -11.51 12.73 7.42
CA THR A 194 -10.09 12.98 7.32
C THR A 194 -9.81 13.78 6.05
N SER A 195 -9.53 15.08 6.21
CA SER A 195 -9.09 15.94 5.11
C SER A 195 -7.70 15.50 4.62
N GLY A 196 -7.62 14.40 3.87
CA GLY A 196 -6.38 13.89 3.28
C GLY A 196 -6.11 12.40 3.41
N LEU A 197 -7.01 11.56 3.93
CA LEU A 197 -6.82 10.10 3.81
C LEU A 197 -6.99 9.69 2.35
N GLU A 198 -6.01 8.96 1.82
CA GLU A 198 -6.02 8.48 0.45
C GLU A 198 -6.48 7.01 0.38
N GLY A 199 -6.10 6.21 1.38
CA GLY A 199 -6.47 4.81 1.49
C GLY A 199 -6.26 4.25 2.89
N LEU A 200 -6.63 2.99 3.05
CA LEU A 200 -6.42 2.19 4.26
C LEU A 200 -6.27 0.73 3.87
N ASN A 201 -5.50 -0.02 4.65
CA ASN A 201 -5.43 -1.47 4.56
C ASN A 201 -5.73 -2.14 5.91
N SER A 202 -6.13 -3.41 5.83
CA SER A 202 -6.11 -4.29 6.98
C SER A 202 -5.66 -5.68 6.61
N PHE A 203 -4.95 -6.31 7.56
CA PHE A 203 -4.53 -7.70 7.50
C PHE A 203 -5.45 -8.51 8.41
N GLY A 204 -6.04 -9.54 7.84
CA GLY A 204 -7.04 -10.40 8.40
C GLY A 204 -6.49 -11.49 9.31
N ASN A 205 -5.85 -11.09 10.42
CA ASN A 205 -5.33 -12.05 11.42
C ASN A 205 -6.12 -12.06 12.74
N SER A 206 -7.34 -11.53 12.73
CA SER A 206 -8.16 -11.52 13.94
C SER A 206 -8.87 -12.86 14.13
N PRO A 207 -8.78 -13.52 15.30
CA PRO A 207 -9.54 -14.73 15.56
C PRO A 207 -11.04 -14.43 15.42
N SER A 208 -11.75 -15.35 14.75
CA SER A 208 -13.20 -15.31 14.69
C SER A 208 -13.76 -15.45 16.11
N LEU A 209 -14.62 -14.52 16.52
CA LEU A 209 -15.45 -14.73 17.69
C LEU A 209 -16.74 -15.36 17.18
N THR A 210 -17.09 -16.55 17.64
CA THR A 210 -18.32 -17.25 17.22
C THR A 210 -19.41 -17.23 18.30
N SER A 211 -19.01 -16.93 19.53
CA SER A 211 -19.93 -16.80 20.66
C SER A 211 -19.36 -15.92 21.76
N MET A 212 -20.24 -15.22 22.47
CA MET A 212 -19.94 -14.61 23.75
C MET A 212 -20.57 -15.40 24.89
N LYS A 213 -19.85 -15.51 26.01
CA LYS A 213 -20.36 -16.16 27.22
C LYS A 213 -20.88 -15.11 28.19
N TYR A 214 -22.16 -15.17 28.55
CA TYR A 214 -22.78 -14.28 29.54
C TYR A 214 -23.72 -15.08 30.45
N GLU A 215 -23.60 -14.90 31.78
CA GLU A 215 -24.34 -15.65 32.81
C GLU A 215 -24.31 -17.19 32.65
N GLY A 216 -23.25 -17.72 32.05
CA GLY A 216 -23.09 -19.15 31.78
C GLY A 216 -23.79 -19.64 30.51
N LEU A 217 -24.45 -18.77 29.76
CA LEU A 217 -25.04 -19.03 28.44
C LEU A 217 -24.12 -18.53 27.32
N ASN A 218 -24.12 -19.22 26.18
CA ASN A 218 -23.38 -18.80 24.99
C ASN A 218 -24.34 -18.12 24.01
N TYR A 219 -24.06 -16.87 23.69
CA TYR A 219 -24.78 -16.09 22.68
C TYR A 219 -23.99 -16.11 21.38
N PRO A 220 -24.59 -16.48 20.25
CA PRO A 220 -23.91 -16.41 18.97
C PRO A 220 -23.61 -14.96 18.65
N VAL A 221 -22.34 -14.64 18.48
CA VAL A 221 -21.93 -13.40 17.82
C VAL A 221 -20.94 -13.83 16.79
N PHE A 222 -21.33 -13.76 15.53
CA PHE A 222 -20.46 -14.20 14.45
C PHE A 222 -19.61 -13.02 14.00
N ARG A 223 -18.41 -12.94 14.57
CA ARG A 223 -17.28 -12.24 13.98
C ARG A 223 -16.51 -13.27 13.17
N LYS A 224 -16.65 -13.25 11.85
CA LYS A 224 -15.65 -13.90 11.00
C LYS A 224 -14.31 -13.15 11.18
N ALA A 225 -13.19 -13.87 11.06
CA ALA A 225 -11.91 -13.20 10.97
C ALA A 225 -12.02 -12.19 9.83
N LEU A 226 -11.75 -10.91 10.12
CA LEU A 226 -11.77 -9.87 9.12
C LEU A 226 -10.97 -10.37 7.92
N SER A 227 -11.57 -10.42 6.74
CA SER A 227 -10.80 -10.69 5.53
C SER A 227 -9.81 -9.57 5.27
N ASP A 228 -8.66 -9.88 4.69
CA ASP A 228 -7.75 -8.85 4.18
C ASP A 228 -8.51 -7.85 3.32
N PHE A 229 -8.21 -6.56 3.48
CA PHE A 229 -8.84 -5.54 2.67
C PHE A 229 -7.93 -4.36 2.37
N VAL A 230 -8.24 -3.72 1.25
CA VAL A 230 -7.80 -2.37 0.89
C VAL A 230 -9.05 -1.49 0.75
N LEU A 231 -8.97 -0.27 1.23
CA LEU A 231 -9.94 0.78 1.03
C LEU A 231 -9.22 1.94 0.34
N ILE A 232 -9.80 2.45 -0.76
CA ILE A 232 -9.32 3.65 -1.45
C ILE A 232 -10.42 4.70 -1.34
N CYS A 233 -10.08 5.88 -0.85
CA CYS A 233 -11.06 6.92 -0.60
C CYS A 233 -11.53 7.61 -1.89
N PRO A 234 -12.78 8.10 -1.96
CA PRO A 234 -13.35 8.71 -3.16
C PRO A 234 -12.57 9.94 -3.67
N ASN A 235 -11.95 10.71 -2.77
CA ASN A 235 -11.07 11.81 -3.13
C ASN A 235 -9.94 11.37 -4.09
N VAL A 236 -9.41 10.17 -3.95
CA VAL A 236 -8.36 9.67 -4.86
C VAL A 236 -8.96 9.21 -6.20
N LEU A 237 -10.19 8.71 -6.19
CA LEU A 237 -10.86 8.13 -7.36
C LEU A 237 -11.57 9.17 -8.26
N GLU A 238 -12.03 10.27 -7.68
CA GLU A 238 -12.91 11.24 -8.33
C GLU A 238 -12.24 12.58 -8.64
N ASP A 239 -11.42 13.06 -7.73
CA ASP A 239 -10.77 14.36 -7.90
C ASP A 239 -9.58 14.23 -8.85
N ASN A 240 -9.48 15.15 -9.81
CA ASN A 240 -8.37 15.22 -10.78
C ASN A 240 -7.75 16.62 -10.79
N THR A 241 -8.02 17.41 -9.75
CA THR A 241 -7.57 18.78 -9.68
C THR A 241 -6.10 18.80 -9.30
N ALA A 242 -5.29 19.56 -10.06
CA ALA A 242 -3.93 19.87 -9.65
C ALA A 242 -3.97 20.74 -8.38
N SER A 243 -3.05 20.46 -7.45
CA SER A 243 -2.85 21.26 -6.25
C SER A 243 -1.51 21.99 -6.31
N ASP A 244 -1.30 22.95 -5.42
CA ASP A 244 0.02 23.59 -5.29
C ASP A 244 1.14 22.60 -4.91
N THR A 245 0.75 21.41 -4.43
CA THR A 245 1.64 20.33 -3.98
C THR A 245 1.67 19.11 -4.90
N SER A 246 0.85 19.05 -5.95
CA SER A 246 0.80 17.93 -6.90
C SER A 246 0.31 18.37 -8.28
N ALA A 247 0.87 17.81 -9.35
CA ALA A 247 0.53 18.14 -10.73
C ALA A 247 -0.87 17.66 -11.15
N GLY A 248 -1.65 17.04 -10.25
CA GLY A 248 -2.96 16.48 -10.56
C GLY A 248 -2.90 15.24 -11.44
N ASN A 249 -1.76 14.54 -11.47
CA ASN A 249 -1.63 13.29 -12.22
C ASN A 249 -2.49 12.22 -11.54
N THR A 250 -3.27 11.50 -12.33
CA THR A 250 -4.13 10.42 -11.82
C THR A 250 -3.52 9.05 -12.10
N LEU A 251 -2.87 8.90 -13.26
CA LEU A 251 -2.23 7.67 -13.74
C LEU A 251 -0.76 7.90 -14.09
N LEU A 252 0.02 6.81 -14.16
CA LEU A 252 1.38 6.85 -14.69
C LEU A 252 1.44 7.36 -16.14
N SER A 253 0.40 7.07 -16.92
CA SER A 253 0.28 7.49 -18.32
C SER A 253 0.10 9.00 -18.50
N ASP A 254 -0.42 9.71 -17.48
CA ASP A 254 -0.62 11.16 -17.50
C ASP A 254 0.72 11.91 -17.48
N ILE A 255 1.77 11.27 -16.97
CA ILE A 255 3.08 11.88 -16.81
C ILE A 255 3.80 11.94 -18.16
N GLY A 256 3.95 13.16 -18.67
CA GLY A 256 4.76 13.45 -19.85
C GLY A 256 6.27 13.32 -19.58
N VAL A 257 7.05 13.44 -20.64
CA VAL A 257 8.51 13.57 -20.52
C VAL A 257 8.85 14.98 -20.01
N LEU A 258 9.46 15.05 -18.83
CA LEU A 258 9.97 16.30 -18.25
C LEU A 258 11.35 16.64 -18.83
N PRO A 259 11.55 17.85 -19.38
CA PRO A 259 12.86 18.28 -19.85
C PRO A 259 13.79 18.57 -18.66
N VAL A 260 15.05 18.16 -18.74
CA VAL A 260 16.03 18.45 -17.67
C VAL A 260 16.69 19.80 -17.92
N THR A 261 16.01 20.86 -17.48
CA THR A 261 16.49 22.25 -17.47
C THR A 261 17.04 22.62 -16.10
N ALA A 262 17.93 23.61 -16.05
CA ALA A 262 18.48 24.10 -14.78
C ALA A 262 17.41 24.60 -13.80
N ASP A 263 16.24 25.03 -14.28
CA ASP A 263 15.14 25.48 -13.41
C ASP A 263 14.26 24.32 -12.89
N LEU A 264 14.24 23.18 -13.58
CA LEU A 264 13.43 22.02 -13.18
C LEU A 264 14.19 21.03 -12.30
N ILE A 265 15.53 20.97 -12.35
CA ILE A 265 16.33 20.04 -11.54
C ILE A 265 16.01 20.15 -10.03
N ASP A 266 15.84 21.37 -9.52
CA ASP A 266 15.57 21.61 -8.09
C ASP A 266 14.07 21.71 -7.75
N ARG A 267 13.20 21.79 -8.77
CA ARG A 267 11.75 22.05 -8.61
C ARG A 267 10.89 20.83 -8.92
N ALA A 268 11.28 20.02 -9.89
CA ALA A 268 10.56 18.79 -10.22
C ALA A 268 10.97 17.70 -9.23
N GLN A 269 10.15 17.55 -8.19
CA GLN A 269 10.31 16.50 -7.19
C GLN A 269 9.33 15.36 -7.47
N LEU A 270 9.72 14.13 -7.11
CA LEU A 270 8.85 12.95 -7.27
C LEU A 270 7.48 13.15 -6.62
N SER A 271 7.45 13.76 -5.43
CA SER A 271 6.23 14.04 -4.68
C SER A 271 5.24 14.93 -5.44
N PHE A 272 5.73 15.87 -6.27
CA PHE A 272 4.86 16.76 -7.05
C PHE A 272 4.25 16.08 -8.28
N ILE A 273 4.89 15.04 -8.81
CA ILE A 273 4.43 14.36 -10.02
C ILE A 273 3.84 12.98 -9.74
N LYS A 274 3.84 12.54 -8.47
CA LYS A 274 3.22 11.30 -8.00
C LYS A 274 1.77 11.21 -8.48
N PRO A 275 1.40 10.15 -9.24
CA PRO A 275 0.02 9.94 -9.62
C PRO A 275 -0.80 9.32 -8.50
N ARG A 276 -2.08 9.66 -8.44
CA ARG A 276 -3.05 9.11 -7.47
C ARG A 276 -3.15 7.59 -7.47
N SER A 277 -2.93 6.93 -8.61
CA SER A 277 -2.90 5.48 -8.75
C SER A 277 -1.93 4.75 -7.82
N THR A 278 -0.92 5.46 -7.32
CA THR A 278 0.11 4.90 -6.43
C THR A 278 -0.40 4.55 -5.04
N VAL A 279 -1.56 5.08 -4.62
CA VAL A 279 -2.22 4.69 -3.38
C VAL A 279 -2.44 3.18 -3.30
N MET A 280 -2.74 2.53 -4.43
CA MET A 280 -2.96 1.09 -4.45
C MET A 280 -1.68 0.31 -4.12
N LEU A 281 -0.53 0.73 -4.68
CA LEU A 281 0.75 0.15 -4.32
C LEU A 281 1.08 0.37 -2.84
N HIS A 282 0.83 1.58 -2.34
CA HIS A 282 1.05 1.96 -0.94
C HIS A 282 0.30 1.02 0.02
N GLU A 283 -1.01 0.87 -0.19
CA GLU A 283 -1.84 0.05 0.70
C GLU A 283 -1.53 -1.45 0.60
N ILE A 284 -1.24 -1.96 -0.61
CA ILE A 284 -0.85 -3.37 -0.79
C ILE A 284 0.48 -3.68 -0.10
N LEU A 285 1.46 -2.77 -0.16
CA LEU A 285 2.76 -2.92 0.52
C LEU A 285 2.60 -3.15 2.02
N HIS A 286 1.74 -2.37 2.68
CA HIS A 286 1.42 -2.60 4.09
C HIS A 286 0.78 -3.97 4.32
N MET A 287 -0.22 -4.32 3.51
CA MET A 287 -0.99 -5.54 3.68
C MET A 287 -0.10 -6.79 3.60
N VAL A 288 0.74 -6.90 2.56
CA VAL A 288 1.53 -8.12 2.30
C VAL A 288 2.73 -8.30 3.24
N THR A 289 3.19 -7.22 3.90
CA THR A 289 4.37 -7.24 4.79
C THR A 289 4.03 -7.31 6.27
N ARG A 290 2.78 -7.01 6.66
CA ARG A 290 2.30 -7.14 8.05
C ARG A 290 2.16 -8.59 8.53
N TRP A 291 2.37 -9.56 7.64
CA TRP A 291 2.24 -11.00 7.87
C TRP A 291 3.33 -11.64 8.74
N ASP A 292 4.49 -11.00 8.94
CA ASP A 292 5.62 -11.60 9.68
C ASP A 292 5.43 -11.65 11.22
N GLN A 293 4.19 -11.74 11.69
CA GLN A 293 3.83 -11.88 13.10
C GLN A 293 3.36 -13.30 13.45
N SER A 294 3.18 -14.20 12.47
CA SER A 294 2.71 -15.57 12.69
C SER A 294 3.83 -16.53 13.11
N GLY A 295 4.25 -16.46 14.37
CA GLY A 295 4.46 -17.66 15.18
C GLY A 295 5.71 -18.53 14.97
N ASN A 296 6.72 -18.15 14.17
CA ASN A 296 8.01 -18.86 14.17
C ASN A 296 9.22 -17.88 14.13
N ALA A 297 9.67 -17.47 15.33
CA ALA A 297 11.05 -17.08 15.66
C ALA A 297 11.88 -16.21 14.67
N VAL A 298 11.27 -15.32 13.88
CA VAL A 298 12.00 -14.26 13.17
C VAL A 298 11.36 -12.92 13.52
N ILE A 299 11.97 -12.25 14.51
CA ILE A 299 11.96 -10.81 14.77
C ILE A 299 10.67 -10.05 14.38
N SER A 300 9.58 -10.33 15.11
CA SER A 300 8.30 -9.64 14.99
C SER A 300 8.47 -8.11 15.06
N GLY A 301 8.26 -7.45 13.92
CA GLY A 301 8.30 -5.99 13.77
C GLY A 301 9.44 -5.43 12.90
N GLN A 302 10.48 -6.21 12.58
CA GLN A 302 11.58 -5.72 11.73
C GLN A 302 11.31 -5.82 10.21
N ASN A 303 10.34 -6.62 9.80
CA ASN A 303 10.00 -6.86 8.40
C ASN A 303 8.62 -6.30 8.01
N GLN A 304 8.03 -5.44 8.84
CA GLN A 304 6.77 -4.79 8.49
C GLN A 304 7.06 -3.44 7.81
N ILE A 305 6.34 -3.15 6.73
CA ILE A 305 6.27 -1.81 6.16
C ILE A 305 5.22 -0.97 6.91
N VAL A 306 5.61 0.23 7.32
CA VAL A 306 4.80 1.23 8.03
C VAL A 306 5.02 2.62 7.42
N ASP A 307 4.20 3.58 7.81
CA ASP A 307 4.34 4.98 7.40
C ASP A 307 5.17 5.75 8.42
N HIS A 308 6.50 5.70 8.28
CA HIS A 308 7.40 6.53 9.09
C HIS A 308 7.33 8.00 8.66
N SER A 309 7.29 8.27 7.35
CA SER A 309 6.99 9.60 6.81
C SER A 309 6.51 9.52 5.36
N CYS A 310 5.62 10.45 5.01
CA CYS A 310 5.13 10.67 3.64
C CYS A 310 5.85 11.82 2.92
N LEU A 311 6.68 12.58 3.62
CA LEU A 311 7.42 13.70 3.03
C LEU A 311 8.66 13.18 2.32
N MET A 312 8.86 13.60 1.07
CA MET A 312 10.03 13.18 0.28
C MET A 312 11.35 13.48 1.01
N MET A 313 11.50 14.68 1.58
CA MET A 313 12.72 15.06 2.29
C MET A 313 13.00 14.18 3.53
N ASP A 314 11.94 13.75 4.21
CA ASP A 314 12.06 12.83 5.33
C ASP A 314 12.41 11.42 4.85
N CYS A 315 11.82 10.95 3.75
CA CYS A 315 12.18 9.67 3.12
C CYS A 315 13.66 9.63 2.73
N LEU A 316 14.20 10.74 2.21
CA LEU A 316 15.63 10.88 1.90
C LEU A 316 16.48 10.90 3.16
N SER A 317 16.01 11.58 4.20
CA SER A 317 16.71 11.64 5.49
C SER A 317 16.78 10.26 6.15
N LEU A 318 15.67 9.49 6.12
CA LEU A 318 15.61 8.09 6.55
C LEU A 318 16.55 7.17 5.75
N ALA A 319 16.74 7.45 4.46
CA ALA A 319 17.68 6.69 3.62
C ALA A 319 19.17 6.96 3.98
N LEU A 320 19.45 8.03 4.72
CA LEU A 320 20.79 8.39 5.17
C LEU A 320 21.04 7.96 6.62
N ASP A 321 20.07 8.20 7.50
CA ASP A 321 20.17 7.94 8.95
C ASP A 321 18.81 7.48 9.51
N PRO A 322 18.74 6.29 10.14
CA PRO A 322 17.49 5.80 10.73
C PRO A 322 17.00 6.61 11.94
N TYR A 323 17.77 7.57 12.45
CA TYR A 323 17.34 8.49 13.51
C TYR A 323 17.00 9.90 12.99
N ALA A 324 16.99 10.09 11.66
CA ALA A 324 16.89 11.43 11.07
C ALA A 324 15.58 12.17 11.39
N LEU A 325 14.51 11.45 11.74
CA LEU A 325 13.23 12.04 12.12
C LEU A 325 13.15 12.47 13.60
N GLY A 326 14.27 12.41 14.32
CA GLY A 326 14.37 12.88 15.71
C GLY A 326 13.63 12.00 16.72
N THR A 327 13.25 10.78 16.33
CA THR A 327 12.63 9.79 17.22
C THR A 327 13.70 9.10 18.06
N GLY A 328 13.39 8.77 19.33
CA GLY A 328 14.26 7.98 20.19
C GLY A 328 14.39 6.49 19.79
N VAL A 329 13.72 6.09 18.71
CA VAL A 329 13.69 4.74 18.15
C VAL A 329 14.09 4.83 16.68
N ALA A 330 14.94 3.90 16.23
CA ALA A 330 15.39 3.81 14.85
C ALA A 330 14.20 3.50 13.92
N GLN A 331 14.09 4.24 12.83
CA GLN A 331 13.11 4.09 11.76
C GLN A 331 13.86 3.86 10.46
N PHE A 332 13.69 2.71 9.83
CA PHE A 332 14.51 2.35 8.69
C PHE A 332 13.79 2.64 7.36
N ALA A 333 14.50 3.18 6.38
CA ALA A 333 13.92 3.44 5.05
C ALA A 333 13.34 2.18 4.39
N TYR A 334 13.95 1.01 4.60
CA TYR A 334 13.42 -0.26 4.08
C TYR A 334 12.13 -0.73 4.78
N GLN A 335 11.69 -0.04 5.84
CA GLN A 335 10.41 -0.23 6.52
C GLN A 335 9.41 0.89 6.19
N ASN A 336 9.80 1.93 5.44
CA ASN A 336 8.91 3.04 5.11
C ASN A 336 8.28 2.83 3.72
N THR A 337 6.95 2.86 3.63
CA THR A 337 6.21 2.60 2.37
C THR A 337 6.62 3.54 1.25
N GLU A 338 6.74 4.82 1.57
CA GLU A 338 7.01 5.88 0.59
C GLU A 338 8.42 5.80 0.01
N ASN A 339 9.37 5.17 0.71
CA ASN A 339 10.69 4.86 0.13
C ASN A 339 10.59 3.81 -1.00
N TYR A 340 9.69 2.83 -0.90
CA TYR A 340 9.44 1.87 -1.99
C TYR A 340 8.77 2.54 -3.17
N PHE A 341 7.78 3.41 -2.93
CA PHE A 341 7.16 4.20 -3.99
C PHE A 341 8.20 5.04 -4.75
N HIS A 342 8.99 5.84 -4.03
CA HIS A 342 10.01 6.69 -4.66
C HIS A 342 11.01 5.88 -5.48
N PHE A 343 11.45 4.73 -4.96
CA PHE A 343 12.33 3.80 -5.67
C PHE A 343 11.69 3.25 -6.95
N ALA A 344 10.48 2.69 -6.84
CA ALA A 344 9.74 2.10 -7.96
C ALA A 344 9.50 3.13 -9.06
N PHE A 345 9.06 4.32 -8.67
CA PHE A 345 8.65 5.37 -9.57
C PHE A 345 9.84 6.03 -10.28
N ALA A 346 10.95 6.27 -9.56
CA ALA A 346 12.19 6.75 -10.18
C ALA A 346 12.71 5.75 -11.23
N TRP A 347 12.71 4.45 -10.90
CA TRP A 347 13.14 3.40 -11.83
C TRP A 347 12.21 3.25 -13.04
N TRP A 348 10.89 3.24 -12.81
CA TRP A 348 9.91 3.21 -13.88
C TRP A 348 10.05 4.40 -14.83
N TYR A 349 10.21 5.61 -14.30
CA TYR A 349 10.32 6.84 -15.08
C TYR A 349 11.58 6.80 -15.97
N TYR A 350 12.72 6.42 -15.39
CA TYR A 350 13.96 6.19 -16.13
C TYR A 350 13.74 5.26 -17.33
N ASN A 351 13.14 4.08 -17.12
CA ASN A 351 12.98 3.10 -18.19
C ASN A 351 11.91 3.49 -19.22
N SER A 352 10.81 4.10 -18.78
CA SER A 352 9.61 4.30 -19.61
C SER A 352 9.60 5.63 -20.36
N LYS A 353 10.36 6.64 -19.88
CA LYS A 353 10.35 8.00 -20.44
C LYS A 353 11.70 8.39 -21.06
N THR A 354 12.60 7.43 -21.29
CA THR A 354 13.83 7.65 -22.06
C THR A 354 13.49 7.88 -23.55
N VAL A 355 13.91 9.02 -24.11
CA VAL A 355 13.62 9.42 -25.50
C VAL A 355 14.85 9.26 -26.40
N GLY A 356 14.84 8.25 -27.27
CA GLY A 356 15.80 8.13 -28.37
C GLY A 356 17.28 8.16 -27.91
N THR A 357 18.07 9.10 -28.44
CA THR A 357 19.50 9.27 -28.09
C THR A 357 19.76 10.34 -27.02
N ALA A 358 18.72 10.91 -26.41
CA ALA A 358 18.89 11.91 -25.35
C ALA A 358 19.28 11.22 -24.03
N THR A 359 20.12 11.86 -23.22
CA THR A 359 20.45 11.40 -21.88
C THR A 359 19.16 11.14 -21.09
N PRO A 360 18.95 9.95 -20.52
CA PRO A 360 17.78 9.66 -19.72
C PRO A 360 17.63 10.67 -18.58
N ALA A 361 16.41 11.14 -18.36
CA ALA A 361 16.04 11.86 -17.15
C ALA A 361 15.52 10.86 -16.12
N THR A 362 15.90 11.01 -14.87
CA THR A 362 15.31 10.24 -13.76
C THR A 362 15.36 11.05 -12.48
N PHE A 363 14.81 10.50 -11.40
CA PHE A 363 14.84 11.12 -10.11
C PHE A 363 15.94 10.48 -9.26
N TYR A 364 16.91 11.30 -8.85
CA TYR A 364 17.95 10.89 -7.92
C TYR A 364 17.83 11.73 -6.65
N ALA A 365 17.84 11.06 -5.51
CA ALA A 365 17.49 11.67 -4.22
C ALA A 365 16.16 12.46 -4.29
N GLY A 366 15.16 11.95 -5.02
CA GLY A 366 13.83 12.57 -5.11
C GLY A 366 13.70 13.73 -6.11
N PHE A 367 14.80 14.21 -6.68
CA PHE A 367 14.82 15.34 -7.61
C PHE A 367 15.13 14.91 -9.04
N LEU A 368 14.54 15.60 -10.02
CA LEU A 368 14.83 15.38 -11.43
C LEU A 368 16.31 15.67 -11.72
N GLN A 369 17.01 14.70 -12.30
CA GLN A 369 18.42 14.83 -12.68
C GLN A 369 18.68 14.22 -14.07
N LYS A 370 19.75 14.69 -14.71
CA LYS A 370 20.32 14.01 -15.88
C LYS A 370 21.01 12.75 -15.37
N TRP A 371 20.63 11.60 -15.89
CA TRP A 371 21.33 10.37 -15.61
C TRP A 371 22.51 10.23 -16.56
N ASP A 372 23.62 10.90 -16.23
CA ASP A 372 24.88 10.68 -16.91
C ASP A 372 25.58 9.49 -16.25
N HIS A 373 25.55 8.32 -16.90
CA HIS A 373 26.53 7.28 -16.61
C HIS A 373 27.91 7.79 -17.07
N THR A 374 28.69 8.31 -16.13
CA THR A 374 30.15 8.30 -16.23
C THR A 374 30.73 7.56 -15.06
#